data_AF-A0A3D4BB65-F1
#
_entry.id   AF-A0A3D4BB65-F1
#
_cell.length_a   1.000
_cell.length_b   1.000
_cell.length_c   1.000
_cell.angle_alpha   90.00
_cell.angle_beta   90.00
_cell.angle_gamma   90.00
#
_symmetry.space_group_name_H-M   'P 1'
#
loop_
_entity.id
_entity.type
_entity.pdbx_description
1 polymer ?
#
loop_
_entity_poly.entity_id
_entity_poly.type
_entity_poly.pdbx_seq_one_letter_code
_entity_poly.pdbx_strand_id
1 'polypeptide(L)'
;RTRPDEHIYVFPSEPMYYYVFGRLNPTRFAFNQHAITKKYRLDAVDKLKQLKPRYVVYSRDTWRQDNIPEEKSMPEITDYINENYRHETSFGAIDILIYKGE
;
A
#
# COMPACT_ATOMS: atom_id res chain seq x y z
N ARG A 1 -17.07 -5.23 -1.29
CA ARG A 1 -16.98 -5.10 -2.78
C ARG A 1 -16.67 -3.63 -3.08
N THR A 2 -15.61 -3.33 -3.84
CA THR A 2 -15.22 -1.95 -4.21
C THR A 2 -15.88 -1.49 -5.50
N ARG A 3 -16.07 -0.18 -5.67
CA ARG A 3 -16.55 0.42 -6.93
C ARG A 3 -15.43 0.46 -7.99
N PRO A 4 -15.75 0.52 -9.30
CA PRO A 4 -14.74 0.53 -10.36
C PRO A 4 -13.76 1.71 -10.31
N ASP A 5 -14.23 2.86 -9.83
CA ASP A 5 -13.48 4.11 -9.67
C ASP A 5 -12.79 4.23 -8.29
N GLU A 6 -12.94 3.22 -7.44
CA GLU A 6 -12.39 3.23 -6.10
C GLU A 6 -10.89 2.90 -6.12
N HIS A 7 -10.15 3.62 -5.28
CA HIS A 7 -8.72 3.38 -5.09
C HIS A 7 -8.51 2.20 -4.14
N ILE A 8 -7.48 1.40 -4.44
CA ILE A 8 -6.88 0.48 -3.48
C ILE A 8 -5.41 0.84 -3.36
N TYR A 9 -4.80 0.62 -2.21
CA TYR A 9 -3.36 0.73 -2.10
C TYR A 9 -2.71 -0.64 -2.06
N VAL A 10 -1.73 -0.87 -2.92
CA VAL A 10 -0.98 -2.13 -2.95
C VAL A 10 0.39 -1.86 -2.40
N PHE A 11 0.75 -2.59 -1.35
CA PHE A 11 1.99 -2.42 -0.62
C PHE A 11 2.61 -3.80 -0.32
N PRO A 12 3.93 -3.95 -0.35
CA PRO A 12 4.93 -2.92 -0.63
C PRO A 12 5.16 -2.60 -2.11
N SER A 13 5.14 -3.58 -3.03
CA SER A 13 5.48 -3.31 -4.44
C SER A 13 5.04 -4.40 -5.43
N GLU A 14 3.72 -4.63 -5.51
CA GLU A 14 3.14 -5.65 -6.39
C GLU A 14 2.08 -5.08 -7.35
N PRO A 15 2.49 -4.22 -8.31
CA PRO A 15 1.55 -3.47 -9.14
C PRO A 15 0.67 -4.34 -10.04
N MET A 16 1.00 -5.61 -10.22
CA MET A 16 0.13 -6.57 -10.90
C MET A 16 -1.28 -6.63 -10.30
N TYR A 17 -1.43 -6.39 -9.00
CA TYR A 17 -2.75 -6.34 -8.37
C TYR A 17 -3.64 -5.23 -8.90
N TYR A 18 -3.09 -4.10 -9.33
CA TYR A 18 -3.88 -3.05 -9.98
C TYR A 18 -4.50 -3.52 -11.29
N TYR A 19 -3.75 -4.32 -12.06
CA TYR A 19 -4.24 -4.91 -13.30
C TYR A 19 -5.31 -5.98 -13.02
N VAL A 20 -5.06 -6.89 -12.08
CA VAL A 20 -5.99 -7.97 -11.74
C VAL A 20 -7.29 -7.44 -11.16
N PHE A 21 -7.22 -6.46 -10.25
CA PHE A 21 -8.42 -5.92 -9.61
C PHE A 21 -9.13 -4.86 -10.45
N GLY A 22 -8.45 -4.28 -11.45
CA GLY A 22 -8.97 -3.16 -12.22
C GLY A 22 -9.32 -1.98 -11.32
N ARG A 23 -8.39 -1.60 -10.43
CA ARG A 23 -8.56 -0.51 -9.45
C ARG A 23 -7.45 0.51 -9.58
N LEU A 24 -7.73 1.73 -9.16
CA LEU A 24 -6.81 2.86 -9.29
C LEU A 24 -5.76 2.85 -8.18
N ASN A 25 -4.51 3.12 -8.54
CA ASN A 25 -3.44 3.40 -7.59
C ASN A 25 -3.56 4.85 -7.07
N PRO A 26 -3.67 5.09 -5.75
CA PRO A 26 -3.76 6.44 -5.20
C PRO A 26 -2.45 7.22 -5.29
N THR A 27 -1.31 6.55 -5.42
CA THR A 27 0.01 7.20 -5.41
C THR A 27 0.54 7.43 -6.82
N ARG A 28 1.53 8.32 -6.93
CA ARG A 28 2.19 8.62 -8.21
C ARG A 28 2.94 7.41 -8.79
N PHE A 29 3.48 6.55 -7.94
CA PHE A 29 4.31 5.41 -8.33
C PHE A 29 3.75 4.14 -7.70
N ALA A 30 3.50 3.11 -8.52
CA ALA A 30 3.01 1.83 -8.03
C ALA A 30 4.13 0.96 -7.42
N PHE A 31 5.38 1.23 -7.79
CA PHE A 31 6.56 0.70 -7.12
C PHE A 31 7.02 1.71 -6.08
N ASN A 32 6.97 1.31 -4.81
CA ASN A 32 7.49 2.09 -3.70
C ASN A 32 8.98 1.75 -3.44
N GLN A 33 9.54 0.77 -4.15
CA GLN A 33 10.95 0.40 -4.05
C GLN A 33 11.85 1.10 -5.10
N HIS A 34 13.16 1.12 -4.80
CA HIS A 34 14.29 1.48 -5.69
C HIS A 34 14.46 2.95 -6.16
N ALA A 35 13.49 3.85 -5.99
CA ALA A 35 13.68 5.25 -6.44
C ALA A 35 12.95 6.33 -5.64
N ILE A 36 12.21 5.96 -4.58
CA ILE A 36 11.45 6.96 -3.84
C ILE A 36 12.35 7.65 -2.82
N THR A 37 12.77 8.85 -3.17
CA THR A 37 13.30 9.80 -2.19
C THR A 37 12.30 9.95 -1.03
N LYS A 38 12.77 10.39 0.14
CA LYS A 38 11.88 10.72 1.26
C LYS A 38 10.71 11.61 0.83
N LYS A 39 10.96 12.56 -0.07
CA LYS A 39 9.92 13.42 -0.65
C LYS A 39 8.79 12.59 -1.31
N TYR A 40 9.12 11.62 -2.15
CA TYR A 40 8.10 10.79 -2.79
C TYR A 40 7.37 9.84 -1.84
N ARG A 41 8.01 9.40 -0.75
CA ARG A 41 7.32 8.67 0.33
C ARG A 41 6.30 9.54 1.04
N LEU A 42 6.67 10.77 1.36
CA LEU A 42 5.75 11.74 1.95
C LEU A 42 4.61 12.09 0.99
N ASP A 43 4.90 12.28 -0.30
CA ASP A 43 3.87 12.49 -1.33
C ASP A 43 2.89 11.29 -1.39
N ALA A 44 3.38 10.06 -1.26
CA ALA A 44 2.54 8.86 -1.21
C ALA A 44 1.63 8.88 0.04
N VAL A 45 2.19 9.17 1.22
CA VAL A 45 1.43 9.30 2.47
C VAL A 45 0.36 10.39 2.36
N ASP A 46 0.68 11.54 1.77
CA ASP A 46 -0.28 12.63 1.58
C ASP A 46 -1.42 12.21 0.65
N LYS A 47 -1.14 11.42 -0.39
CA LYS A 47 -2.17 10.84 -1.25
C LYS A 47 -3.05 9.83 -0.52
N LEU A 48 -2.47 8.98 0.32
CA LEU A 48 -3.24 8.05 1.15
C LEU A 48 -4.15 8.80 2.14
N LYS A 49 -3.66 9.88 2.76
CA LYS A 49 -4.47 10.75 3.64
C LYS A 49 -5.61 11.46 2.90
N GLN A 50 -5.36 11.92 1.67
CA GLN A 50 -6.34 12.64 0.86
C GLN A 50 -7.44 11.70 0.35
N LEU A 51 -7.03 10.56 -0.24
CA LEU A 51 -7.95 9.66 -0.93
C LEU A 51 -8.55 8.60 -0.01
N LYS A 52 -7.90 8.31 1.13
CA LYS A 52 -8.30 7.32 2.13
C LYS A 52 -8.81 6.04 1.49
N PRO A 53 -7.99 5.34 0.67
CA PRO A 53 -8.43 4.12 0.03
C PRO A 53 -8.91 3.16 1.11
N ARG A 54 -10.11 2.61 0.92
CA ARG A 54 -10.77 1.76 1.90
C ARG A 54 -9.92 0.54 2.26
N TYR A 55 -9.22 0.01 1.27
CA TYR A 55 -8.42 -1.21 1.40
C TYR A 55 -6.95 -0.99 1.05
N VAL A 56 -6.09 -1.64 1.83
CA VAL A 56 -4.70 -1.91 1.49
C VAL A 56 -4.55 -3.40 1.22
N VAL A 57 -3.96 -3.76 0.08
CA VAL A 57 -3.51 -5.10 -0.25
C VAL A 57 -2.04 -5.18 0.17
N TYR A 58 -1.78 -5.91 1.25
CA TYR A 58 -0.47 -6.00 1.88
C TYR A 58 0.17 -7.36 1.62
N SER A 59 1.33 -7.38 0.97
CA SER A 59 2.06 -8.63 0.69
C SER A 59 3.14 -8.87 1.72
N ARG A 60 3.03 -9.98 2.46
CA ARG A 60 4.03 -10.38 3.47
C ARG A 60 5.26 -11.06 2.88
N ASP A 61 5.09 -11.69 1.71
CA ASP A 61 6.14 -12.39 0.98
C ASP A 61 6.40 -11.66 -0.34
N THR A 62 7.13 -10.56 -0.23
CA THR A 62 7.52 -9.74 -1.37
C THR A 62 9.02 -9.83 -1.58
N TRP A 63 9.46 -9.60 -2.81
CA TRP A 63 10.90 -9.54 -3.07
C TRP A 63 11.49 -8.26 -2.49
N ARG A 64 12.37 -8.41 -1.48
CA ARG A 64 13.05 -7.30 -0.82
C ARG A 64 14.46 -7.12 -1.35
N GLN A 65 14.82 -5.88 -1.67
CA GLN A 65 16.21 -5.55 -1.98
C GLN A 65 17.08 -5.69 -0.73
N ASP A 66 18.20 -6.40 -0.84
CA ASP A 66 19.18 -6.60 0.23
C ASP A 66 18.57 -7.14 1.54
N ASN A 67 17.39 -7.79 1.44
CA ASN A 67 16.57 -8.23 2.57
C ASN A 67 16.24 -7.12 3.59
N ILE A 68 16.22 -5.86 3.16
CA ILE A 68 15.84 -4.74 4.02
C ILE A 68 14.30 -4.70 4.12
N PRO A 69 13.74 -4.77 5.34
CA PRO A 69 12.30 -4.76 5.53
C PRO A 69 11.70 -3.36 5.35
N GLU A 70 10.40 -3.30 5.07
CA GLU A 70 9.67 -2.09 4.68
C GLU A 70 9.65 -1.03 5.79
N GLU A 71 9.66 -1.45 7.06
CA GLU A 71 9.76 -0.56 8.22
C GLU A 71 11.07 0.25 8.21
N LYS A 72 12.11 -0.27 7.54
CA LYS A 72 13.40 0.41 7.39
C LYS A 72 13.52 1.14 6.06
N SER A 73 13.07 0.54 4.96
CA SER A 73 13.23 1.14 3.63
C SER A 73 12.20 2.23 3.35
N MET A 74 11.00 2.12 3.93
CA MET A 74 9.85 3.02 3.69
C MET A 74 9.08 3.33 4.98
N PRO A 75 9.75 3.81 6.05
CA PRO A 75 9.14 3.95 7.38
C PRO A 75 7.87 4.80 7.35
N GLU A 76 7.86 5.92 6.62
CA GLU A 76 6.73 6.84 6.63
C GLU A 76 5.43 6.21 6.08
N ILE A 77 5.54 5.31 5.10
CA ILE A 77 4.38 4.61 4.52
C ILE A 77 3.94 3.50 5.47
N THR A 78 4.88 2.71 5.96
CA THR A 78 4.60 1.59 6.87
C THR A 78 3.95 2.07 8.17
N ASP A 79 4.48 3.15 8.77
CA ASP A 79 3.92 3.79 9.96
C ASP A 79 2.48 4.26 9.69
N TYR A 80 2.25 4.95 8.57
CA TYR A 80 0.91 5.42 8.20
C TYR A 80 -0.09 4.26 8.05
N ILE A 81 0.29 3.15 7.40
CA ILE A 81 -0.58 1.98 7.25
C ILE A 81 -0.91 1.40 8.63
N ASN A 82 0.09 1.16 9.47
CA ASN A 82 -0.08 0.56 10.80
C ASN A 82 -0.99 1.41 11.72
N GLU A 83 -0.83 2.73 11.66
CA GLU A 83 -1.63 3.66 12.45
C GLU A 83 -3.10 3.73 11.98
N ASN A 84 -3.36 3.63 10.68
CA ASN A 84 -4.67 3.97 10.10
C ASN A 84 -5.48 2.78 9.59
N TYR A 85 -4.86 1.62 9.41
CA TYR A 85 -5.51 0.42 8.89
C TYR A 85 -5.47 -0.72 9.92
N ARG A 86 -6.48 -1.57 9.89
CA ARG A 86 -6.56 -2.81 10.69
C ARG A 86 -6.65 -4.01 9.75
N HIS A 87 -6.16 -5.16 10.19
CA HIS A 87 -6.32 -6.41 9.46
C HIS A 87 -7.81 -6.78 9.35
N GLU A 88 -8.24 -7.17 8.15
CA GLU A 88 -9.60 -7.65 7.87
C GLU A 88 -9.60 -9.16 7.55
N THR A 89 -8.72 -9.59 6.65
CA THR A 89 -8.61 -11.01 6.26
C THR A 89 -7.26 -11.31 5.58
N SER A 90 -6.98 -12.59 5.35
CA SER A 90 -5.75 -13.06 4.68
C SER A 90 -6.05 -14.10 3.60
N PHE A 91 -5.30 -14.03 2.51
CA PHE A 91 -5.28 -15.01 1.42
C PHE A 91 -3.83 -15.43 1.15
N GLY A 92 -3.41 -16.55 1.75
CA GLY A 92 -2.00 -16.97 1.68
C GLY A 92 -1.08 -15.90 2.27
N ALA A 93 -0.09 -15.44 1.52
CA ALA A 93 0.84 -14.39 1.95
C ALA A 93 0.28 -12.96 1.88
N ILE A 94 -0.95 -12.79 1.39
CA ILE A 94 -1.58 -11.47 1.19
C ILE A 94 -2.55 -11.18 2.33
N ASP A 95 -2.40 -10.03 2.96
CA ASP A 95 -3.34 -9.48 3.92
C ASP A 95 -4.17 -8.37 3.29
N ILE A 96 -5.46 -8.36 3.57
CA ILE A 96 -6.34 -7.24 3.26
C ILE A 96 -6.50 -6.42 4.53
N LEU A 97 -6.10 -5.17 4.48
CA LEU A 97 -6.26 -4.22 5.57
C LEU A 97 -7.39 -3.25 5.22
N ILE A 98 -8.20 -2.88 6.21
CA ILE A 98 -9.31 -1.93 6.08
C ILE A 98 -9.04 -0.67 6.90
N TYR A 99 -9.43 0.49 6.37
CA TYR A 99 -9.28 1.76 7.06
C TYR A 99 -10.05 1.77 8.39
N LYS A 100 -9.42 2.20 9.50
CA LYS A 100 -10.01 2.14 10.86
C LYS A 100 -11.25 3.02 11.03
N GLY A 101 -11.40 4.06 10.22
CA GLY A 101 -12.54 4.98 10.26
C GLY A 101 -13.83 4.44 9.64
N GLU A 102 -13.84 3.19 9.19
CA GLU A 102 -15.05 2.45 8.79
C GLU A 102 -15.54 1.45 9.84
#